data_AF-E2ANV7-F1
#
_entry.id   AF-E2ANV7-F1
#
_cell.length_a   1.000
_cell.length_b   1.000
_cell.length_c   1.000
_cell.angle_alpha   90.00
_cell.angle_beta   90.00
_cell.angle_gamma   90.00
#
_symmetry.space_group_name_H-M   'P 1'
#
loop_
_entity.id
_entity.type
_entity.pdbx_description
1 polymer ?
#
loop_
_entity_poly.entity_id
_entity_poly.type
_entity_poly.pdbx_seq_one_letter_code
_entity_poly.pdbx_strand_id
1 'polypeptide(L)'
;FMIDTGSDINLIQKNSLHEKILIDNKVVFELSGITKGRNRTLGVVKIRIFGTDTLFHIVPDDFPNPGHRISSFFKNQRATIDY
;
A
#
# COMPACT_ATOMS: atom_id res chain seq x y z
N PHE A 1 -6.89 9.65 0.69
CA PHE A 1 -6.53 8.34 1.27
C PHE A 1 -7.79 7.53 1.48
N MET A 2 -7.77 6.24 1.18
CA MET A 2 -8.87 5.33 1.49
C MET A 2 -8.40 4.38 2.59
N ILE A 3 -9.13 4.36 3.71
CA ILE A 3 -8.83 3.44 4.80
C ILE A 3 -9.60 2.16 4.52
N ASP A 4 -8.88 1.07 4.28
CA ASP A 4 -9.48 -0.26 4.13
C ASP A 4 -8.89 -1.18 5.20
N THR A 5 -9.62 -1.39 6.30
CA THR A 5 -9.19 -2.28 7.38
C THR A 5 -9.32 -3.76 7.03
N GLY A 6 -9.99 -4.12 5.92
CA GLY A 6 -10.12 -5.49 5.44
C GLY A 6 -8.84 -6.05 4.80
N SER A 7 -7.87 -5.19 4.46
CA SER A 7 -6.60 -5.58 3.87
C SER A 7 -5.49 -5.73 4.93
N ASP A 8 -4.53 -6.62 4.69
CA ASP A 8 -3.38 -6.83 5.59
C ASP A 8 -2.11 -6.07 5.18
N ILE A 9 -2.15 -5.39 4.02
CA ILE A 9 -1.02 -4.67 3.44
C ILE A 9 -1.41 -3.25 3.04
N ASN A 10 -0.46 -2.31 3.16
CA ASN A 10 -0.64 -0.97 2.61
C ASN A 10 -0.26 -0.98 1.13
N LEU A 11 -1.08 -0.36 0.28
CA LEU A 11 -0.85 -0.26 -1.16
C LEU A 11 -0.76 1.21 -1.58
N ILE A 12 0.15 1.50 -2.52
CA ILE A 12 0.29 2.81 -3.15
C ILE A 12 0.56 2.66 -4.65
N GLN A 13 0.01 3.56 -5.47
CA GLN A 13 0.34 3.58 -6.90
C GLN A 13 1.72 4.17 -7.13
N LYS A 14 2.35 3.73 -8.22
CA LYS A 14 3.64 4.28 -8.65
C LYS A 14 3.55 5.78 -8.95
N ASN A 15 2.51 6.24 -9.63
CA ASN A 15 2.31 7.65 -9.99
C ASN A 15 2.04 8.57 -8.78
N SER A 16 1.73 8.00 -7.62
CA SER A 16 1.50 8.76 -6.38
C SER A 16 2.82 9.02 -5.62
N LEU A 17 3.92 8.43 -6.10
CA LEU A 17 5.24 8.60 -5.53
C LEU A 17 6.03 9.66 -6.30
N HIS A 18 6.87 10.40 -5.58
CA HIS A 18 7.82 11.30 -6.21
C HIS A 18 8.85 10.49 -7.02
N GLU A 19 9.22 10.93 -8.24
CA GLU A 19 10.07 10.18 -9.17
C GLU A 19 11.43 9.75 -8.61
N LYS A 20 11.91 10.46 -7.58
CA LYS A 20 13.19 10.22 -6.91
C LYS A 20 13.11 9.21 -5.77
N ILE A 21 11.94 8.65 -5.46
CA ILE A 21 11.83 7.72 -4.34
C ILE A 21 12.54 6.41 -4.67
N LEU A 22 13.32 5.91 -3.71
CA LEU A 22 13.99 4.62 -3.86
C LEU A 22 12.98 3.50 -3.58
N ILE A 23 12.75 2.68 -4.59
CA ILE A 23 11.91 1.49 -4.47
C ILE A 23 12.80 0.28 -4.24
N ASP A 24 12.52 -0.49 -3.20
CA ASP A 24 13.14 -1.80 -3.03
C ASP A 24 12.36 -2.85 -3.81
N ASN A 25 12.90 -3.22 -4.97
CA ASN A 25 12.32 -4.21 -5.88
C ASN A 25 12.62 -5.66 -5.47
N LYS A 26 13.39 -5.89 -4.38
CA LYS A 26 13.67 -7.26 -3.89
C LYS A 26 12.48 -7.85 -3.14
N VAL A 27 11.63 -6.99 -2.58
CA VAL A 27 10.43 -7.39 -1.84
C VAL A 27 9.22 -7.20 -2.72
N VAL A 28 8.75 -8.29 -3.32
CA VAL A 28 7.55 -8.32 -4.15
C VAL A 28 6.53 -9.26 -3.51
N PHE A 29 5.28 -8.81 -3.46
CA PHE A 29 4.16 -9.57 -2.93
C PHE A 29 3.20 -9.94 -4.06
N GLU A 30 2.64 -11.14 -3.98
CA GLU A 30 1.57 -11.57 -4.88
C GLU A 30 0.23 -11.30 -4.21
N LEU A 31 -0.59 -10.45 -4.84
CA LEU A 31 -1.90 -10.09 -4.33
C LEU A 31 -2.92 -11.11 -4.80
N SER A 32 -3.54 -11.82 -3.86
CA SER A 32 -4.65 -12.75 -4.11
C SER A 32 -5.96 -12.16 -3.60
N GLY A 33 -7.08 -12.49 -4.26
CA GLY A 33 -8.43 -12.12 -3.80
C GLY A 33 -8.95 -10.73 -4.20
N ILE A 34 -8.14 -9.85 -4.79
CA ILE A 34 -8.55 -8.48 -5.17
C ILE A 34 -8.99 -8.40 -6.65
N THR A 35 -8.54 -9.32 -7.51
CA THR A 35 -8.90 -9.32 -8.94
C THR A 35 -8.75 -10.70 -9.56
N LYS A 36 -9.43 -10.95 -10.69
CA LYS A 36 -9.15 -12.12 -11.55
C LYS A 36 -7.80 -11.93 -12.23
N GLY A 37 -6.73 -12.31 -11.54
CA GLY A 37 -5.36 -12.23 -12.05
C GLY A 37 -4.35 -12.21 -10.91
N ARG A 38 -3.17 -12.80 -11.13
CA ARG A 38 -2.04 -12.68 -10.20
C ARG A 38 -1.44 -11.29 -10.35
N ASN A 39 -1.85 -10.35 -9.51
CA ASN A 39 -1.27 -9.02 -9.52
C ASN A 39 -0.09 -8.98 -8.55
N ARG A 40 1.13 -8.86 -9.09
CA ARG A 40 2.35 -8.68 -8.30
C ARG A 40 2.60 -7.20 -8.05
N THR A 41 3.10 -6.89 -6.85
CA THR A 41 3.59 -5.55 -6.53
C THR A 41 4.91 -5.29 -7.25
N LEU A 42 5.26 -4.03 -7.49
CA LEU A 42 6.52 -3.63 -8.14
C LEU A 42 7.70 -3.62 -7.18
N GLY A 43 7.42 -3.50 -5.88
CA GLY A 43 8.41 -3.39 -4.82
C GLY A 43 7.78 -2.81 -3.56
N VAL A 44 8.63 -2.38 -2.63
CA VAL A 44 8.21 -1.70 -1.41
C VAL A 44 8.88 -0.36 -1.24
N VAL A 45 8.22 0.53 -0.51
CA VAL A 45 8.76 1.82 -0.09
C VAL A 45 8.39 2.09 1.36
N LYS A 46 9.31 2.74 2.10
CA LYS A 46 9.02 3.24 3.44
C LYS A 46 8.61 4.70 3.35
N ILE A 47 7.42 5.01 3.86
CA ILE A 47 6.87 6.36 3.92
C ILE A 47 6.61 6.69 5.38
N ARG A 48 7.03 7.87 5.82
CA ARG A 48 6.77 8.35 7.17
C ARG A 48 5.38 8.98 7.25
N ILE A 49 4.51 8.40 8.06
CA ILE A 49 3.15 8.89 8.32
C ILE A 49 3.05 9.20 9.81
N PHE A 50 2.71 10.46 10.16
CA PHE A 50 2.63 10.93 11.55
C PHE A 50 3.85 10.54 12.40
N GLY A 51 5.06 10.67 11.84
CA GLY A 51 6.31 10.32 12.54
C GLY A 51 6.65 8.83 12.57
N THR A 52 5.78 7.96 12.07
CA THR A 52 5.98 6.51 12.05
C THR A 52 6.35 6.03 10.64
N ASP A 53 7.46 5.30 10.54
CA ASP A 53 7.89 4.69 9.27
C ASP A 53 6.96 3.51 8.92
N THR A 54 6.30 3.62 7.79
CA THR A 54 5.25 2.69 7.33
C THR A 54 5.65 2.10 5.99
N LEU A 55 5.55 0.78 5.87
CA LEU A 55 5.87 0.06 4.63
C LEU A 55 4.64 0.03 3.71
N PHE A 56 4.86 0.41 2.46
CA PHE A 56 3.88 0.36 1.38
C PHE A 56 4.37 -0.55 0.26
N HIS A 57 3.49 -1.39 -0.24
CA HIS A 57 3.70 -2.13 -1.48
C HIS A 57 3.23 -1.30 -2.67
N ILE A 58 4.06 -1.24 -3.69
CA ILE A 58 3.78 -0.43 -4.88
C ILE A 58 3.02 -1.27 -5.89
N VAL A 59 1.93 -0.74 -6.42
CA VAL A 59 1.17 -1.35 -7.51
C VAL A 59 1.31 -0.52 -8.80
N PRO A 60 1.17 -1.15 -9.97
CA PRO A 60 1.04 -0.45 -11.25
C PRO A 60 -0.08 0.59 -11.25
N ASP A 61 0.02 1.58 -12.13
CA ASP A 61 -0.96 2.68 -12.21
C ASP A 61 -2.31 2.23 -12.78
N ASP A 62 -2.31 1.15 -13.57
CA ASP A 62 -3.50 0.47 -14.10
C ASP A 62 -4.11 -0.54 -13.12
N PHE A 63 -3.56 -0.66 -11.90
CA PHE A 63 -4.17 -1.49 -10.86
C PHE A 63 -5.62 -1.02 -10.61
N PRO A 64 -6.58 -1.93 -10.41
CA PRO A 64 -7.96 -1.52 -10.18
C PRO A 64 -8.16 -0.92 -8.78
N ASN A 65 -8.92 0.17 -8.70
CA ASN A 65 -9.30 0.90 -7.49
C ASN A 65 -8.17 1.39 -6.55
N PRO A 66 -7.12 2.10 -7.01
CA PRO A 66 -6.00 2.39 -6.13
C PRO A 66 -6.12 3.81 -5.57
N GLY A 67 -7.14 4.01 -4.74
CA GLY A 67 -6.97 5.02 -3.69
C GLY A 67 -5.84 4.55 -2.77
N HIS A 68 -4.99 5.45 -2.27
CA HIS A 68 -3.97 5.10 -1.26
C HIS A 68 -4.59 4.24 -0.15
N ARG A 69 -4.29 2.94 -0.12
CA ARG A 69 -4.87 1.99 0.84
C ARG A 69 -3.93 1.88 2.02
N ILE A 70 -4.38 2.44 3.13
CA ILE A 70 -3.64 2.41 4.39
C ILE A 70 -4.45 1.53 5.33
N SER A 71 -3.98 0.31 5.56
CA SER A 71 -4.71 -0.74 6.28
C SER A 71 -3.92 -1.19 7.51
N SER A 72 -2.72 -1.74 7.28
CA SER A 72 -1.86 -2.29 8.33
C SER A 72 -1.29 -1.20 9.22
N PHE A 73 -1.11 0.03 8.73
CA PHE A 73 -0.74 1.16 9.58
C PHE A 73 -1.80 1.44 10.66
N PHE A 74 -3.08 1.58 10.28
CA PHE A 74 -4.14 1.87 11.25
C PHE A 74 -4.41 0.68 12.19
N LYS A 75 -4.30 -0.57 11.70
CA LYS A 75 -4.31 -1.77 12.55
C LYS A 75 -3.18 -1.71 13.61
N ASN A 76 -1.95 -1.39 13.19
CA ASN A 76 -0.80 -1.30 14.09
C ASN A 76 -0.93 -0.17 15.12
N GLN A 77 -1.57 0.95 14.74
CA GLN A 77 -1.86 2.07 15.62
C GLN A 77 -3.08 1.82 16.52
N ARG A 78 -3.75 0.65 16.41
CA ARG A 78 -5.01 0.34 17.09
C ARG A 78 -6.08 1.43 16.89
N ALA A 79 -6.06 2.06 15.72
CA ALA A 79 -7.01 3.12 15.41
C ALA A 79 -8.41 2.53 15.23
N THR A 80 -9.38 3.11 15.91
CA THR A 80 -10.80 2.80 15.74
C THR A 80 -11.41 3.85 14.80
N ILE A 81 -12.12 3.40 13.77
CA ILE A 81 -12.97 4.28 12.97
C ILE A 81 -14.31 4.33 13.69
N ASP A 82 -14.62 5.48 14.26
CA ASP A 82 -15.92 5.76 14.89
C ASP A 82 -16.75 6.60 13.91
N TYR A 83 -18.00 6.19 13.66
CA TYR A 83 -18.90 6.79 12.66
C TYR A 83 -20.09 7.49 13.31
#